data_AF-A1T8N9-F1
#
_entry.id   AF-A1T8N9-F1
#
_cell.length_a   1.000
_cell.length_b   1.000
_cell.length_c   1.000
_cell.angle_alpha   90.00
_cell.angle_beta   90.00
_cell.angle_gamma   90.00
#
_symmetry.space_group_name_H-M   'P 1'
#
loop_
_entity.id
_entity.type
_entity.pdbx_description
1 polymer ?
#
loop_
_entity_poly.entity_id
_entity_poly.type
_entity_poly.pdbx_seq_one_letter_code
_entity_poly.pdbx_strand_id
1 'polypeptide(L)'
;MSPQAADGHTRGAIVRLLLESGPVTASRIGERLGLSAAGVRRHLDALIEAGEAQANAAAAWQQEGRGRPAKRYQLTSAGRAKLEHTYDDLASAAMRQLREIGGEEAVRTFARRRIDTILSGVEHVDGGEGVEAAAGQIAEALSAAGFATTTARVGGPVGGVQICQHHCPVSHVAEEFPELCEAEQQAMAEVLGTHVQRLATIANGDFACTTHVPLSPAGR
;
A
#
# COMPACT_ATOMS: atom_id res chain seq x y z
N MET A 1 -22.35 -15.10 -19.51
CA MET A 1 -21.07 -15.04 -18.76
C MET A 1 -20.40 -16.39 -18.86
N SER A 2 -19.19 -16.46 -19.44
CA SER A 2 -18.49 -17.72 -19.65
C SER A 2 -17.98 -18.29 -18.31
N PRO A 3 -17.96 -19.62 -18.12
CA PRO A 3 -17.50 -20.26 -16.87
C PRO A 3 -16.12 -19.78 -16.42
N GLN A 4 -15.25 -19.48 -17.38
CA GLN A 4 -13.88 -19.00 -17.19
C GLN A 4 -13.80 -17.59 -16.57
N ALA A 5 -14.78 -16.72 -16.84
CA ALA A 5 -14.85 -15.38 -16.27
C ALA A 5 -15.31 -15.39 -14.80
N ALA A 6 -16.22 -16.31 -14.44
CA ALA A 6 -16.64 -16.52 -13.05
C ALA A 6 -15.52 -17.14 -12.20
N ASP A 7 -14.72 -18.03 -12.80
CA ASP A 7 -13.55 -18.66 -12.17
C ASP A 7 -12.44 -17.63 -11.86
N GLY A 8 -12.18 -16.70 -12.79
CA GLY A 8 -11.23 -15.60 -12.59
C GLY A 8 -11.65 -14.61 -11.49
N HIS A 9 -12.93 -14.25 -11.43
CA HIS A 9 -13.47 -13.36 -10.38
C HIS A 9 -13.40 -14.01 -8.99
N THR A 10 -13.61 -15.33 -8.91
CA THR A 10 -13.52 -16.09 -7.66
C THR A 10 -12.08 -16.21 -7.18
N ARG A 11 -11.13 -16.49 -8.09
CA ARG A 11 -9.69 -16.54 -7.79
C ARG A 11 -9.17 -15.20 -7.26
N GLY A 12 -9.56 -14.08 -7.89
CA GLY A 12 -9.17 -12.74 -7.43
C GLY A 12 -9.65 -12.42 -6.01
N ALA A 13 -10.88 -12.79 -5.66
CA ALA A 13 -11.43 -12.59 -4.32
C ALA A 13 -10.71 -13.43 -3.26
N ILE A 14 -10.34 -14.68 -3.58
CA ILE A 14 -9.55 -15.55 -2.69
C ILE A 14 -8.16 -14.97 -2.44
N VAL A 15 -7.51 -14.49 -3.50
CA VAL A 15 -6.17 -13.89 -3.41
C VAL A 15 -6.17 -12.63 -2.54
N ARG A 16 -7.15 -11.73 -2.73
CA ARG A 16 -7.32 -10.53 -1.90
C ARG A 16 -7.49 -10.88 -0.42
N LEU A 17 -8.25 -11.93 -0.13
CA LEU A 17 -8.42 -12.45 1.23
C LEU A 17 -7.11 -12.94 1.86
N LEU A 18 -6.26 -13.62 1.08
CA LEU A 18 -4.94 -14.06 1.52
C LEU A 18 -3.96 -12.89 1.75
N LEU A 19 -4.12 -11.78 1.01
CA LEU A 19 -3.39 -10.53 1.25
C LEU A 19 -3.80 -9.88 2.56
N GLU A 20 -5.10 -9.66 2.77
CA GLU A 20 -5.64 -8.90 3.91
C GLU A 20 -5.55 -9.65 5.25
N SER A 21 -5.67 -10.98 5.25
CA SER A 21 -5.91 -11.76 6.48
C SER A 21 -4.71 -12.59 6.97
N GLY A 22 -3.59 -12.58 6.24
CA GLY A 22 -2.47 -13.47 6.53
C GLY A 22 -2.86 -14.97 6.44
N PRO A 23 -2.17 -15.87 7.17
CA PRO A 23 -2.41 -17.31 7.07
C PRO A 23 -3.83 -17.72 7.51
N VAL A 24 -4.67 -18.16 6.56
CA VAL A 24 -6.11 -18.41 6.77
C VAL A 24 -6.54 -19.79 6.24
N THR A 25 -7.60 -20.37 6.81
CA THR A 25 -8.12 -21.68 6.39
C THR A 25 -9.07 -21.55 5.19
N ALA A 26 -9.14 -22.61 4.37
CA ALA A 26 -10.09 -22.67 3.25
C ALA A 26 -11.56 -22.52 3.68
N SER A 27 -11.91 -23.01 4.88
CA SER A 27 -13.27 -22.85 5.43
C SER A 27 -13.60 -21.39 5.71
N ARG A 28 -12.67 -20.63 6.31
CA ARG A 28 -12.88 -19.22 6.63
C ARG A 28 -12.91 -18.33 5.40
N ILE A 29 -12.12 -18.66 4.37
CA ILE A 29 -12.25 -18.04 3.04
C ILE A 29 -13.64 -18.34 2.45
N GLY A 30 -14.10 -19.61 2.54
CA GLY A 30 -15.42 -20.02 2.06
C GLY A 30 -16.57 -19.28 2.74
N GLU A 31 -16.52 -19.16 4.06
CA GLU A 31 -17.50 -18.39 4.85
C GLU A 31 -17.55 -16.92 4.44
N ARG A 32 -16.40 -16.25 4.25
CA ARG A 32 -16.35 -14.84 3.84
C ARG A 32 -16.84 -14.62 2.40
N LEU A 33 -16.67 -15.59 1.51
CA LEU A 33 -17.00 -15.45 0.09
C LEU A 33 -18.32 -16.13 -0.31
N GLY A 34 -19.01 -16.80 0.62
CA GLY A 34 -20.21 -17.60 0.29
C GLY A 34 -19.91 -18.81 -0.60
N LEU A 35 -18.70 -19.37 -0.49
CA LEU A 35 -18.21 -20.49 -1.30
C LEU A 35 -18.07 -21.76 -0.47
N SER A 36 -18.23 -22.92 -1.11
CA SER A 36 -17.90 -24.19 -0.46
C SER A 36 -16.39 -24.31 -0.21
N ALA A 37 -15.99 -24.89 0.92
CA ALA A 37 -14.57 -25.12 1.21
C ALA A 37 -13.89 -26.01 0.15
N ALA A 38 -14.63 -26.90 -0.53
CA ALA A 38 -14.12 -27.69 -1.65
C ALA A 38 -13.83 -26.84 -2.89
N GLY A 39 -14.71 -25.88 -3.22
CA GLY A 39 -14.49 -24.93 -4.31
C GLY A 39 -13.27 -24.05 -4.05
N VAL A 40 -13.15 -23.51 -2.83
CA VAL A 40 -11.98 -22.71 -2.42
C VAL A 40 -10.69 -23.51 -2.52
N ARG A 41 -10.67 -24.78 -2.09
CA ARG A 41 -9.47 -25.64 -2.18
C ARG A 41 -8.99 -25.81 -3.61
N ARG A 42 -9.88 -25.99 -4.60
CA ARG A 42 -9.47 -26.10 -6.01
C ARG A 42 -8.69 -24.88 -6.49
N HIS A 43 -9.14 -23.67 -6.13
CA HIS A 43 -8.41 -22.45 -6.47
C HIS A 43 -7.09 -22.32 -5.70
N LEU A 44 -7.07 -22.68 -4.42
CA LEU A 44 -5.84 -22.68 -3.62
C LEU A 44 -4.81 -23.68 -4.15
N ASP A 45 -5.25 -24.86 -4.60
CA ASP A 45 -4.38 -25.87 -5.18
C ASP A 45 -3.76 -25.37 -6.49
N ALA A 46 -4.54 -24.68 -7.35
CA ALA A 46 -4.01 -24.04 -8.56
C ALA A 46 -3.01 -22.91 -8.25
N LEU A 47 -3.24 -22.12 -7.18
CA LEU A 47 -2.28 -21.11 -6.72
C LEU A 47 -0.99 -21.75 -6.17
N ILE A 48 -1.10 -22.88 -5.49
CA ILE A 48 0.06 -23.64 -4.98
C ILE A 48 0.87 -24.23 -6.14
N GLU A 49 0.19 -24.84 -7.12
CA GLU A 49 0.83 -25.40 -8.32
C GLU A 49 1.57 -24.31 -9.12
N ALA A 50 1.02 -23.09 -9.16
CA ALA A 50 1.67 -21.93 -9.77
C ALA A 50 2.80 -21.30 -8.91
N GLY A 51 3.05 -21.81 -7.70
CA GLY A 51 4.03 -21.25 -6.75
C GLY A 51 3.62 -19.94 -6.10
N GLU A 52 2.35 -19.54 -6.22
CA GLU A 52 1.78 -18.26 -5.77
C GLU A 52 1.24 -18.33 -4.33
N ALA A 53 0.88 -19.52 -3.87
CA ALA A 53 0.45 -19.76 -2.49
C ALA A 53 1.18 -20.96 -1.89
N GLN A 54 1.20 -21.03 -0.56
CA GLN A 54 1.71 -22.17 0.17
C GLN A 54 0.75 -22.57 1.29
N ALA A 55 0.75 -23.87 1.61
CA ALA A 55 -0.05 -24.44 2.68
C ALA A 55 0.85 -24.86 3.85
N ASN A 56 0.61 -24.27 5.01
CA ASN A 56 1.28 -24.60 6.25
C ASN A 56 0.33 -25.36 7.17
N ALA A 57 0.87 -26.31 7.94
CA ALA A 57 0.12 -26.91 9.03
C ALA A 57 -0.16 -25.83 10.08
N ALA A 58 -1.39 -25.77 10.61
CA ALA A 58 -1.67 -24.89 11.74
C ALA A 58 -0.82 -25.31 12.95
N ALA A 59 -0.29 -24.34 13.70
CA ALA A 59 0.35 -24.63 14.97
C ALA A 59 -0.68 -25.23 15.95
N ALA A 60 -0.24 -26.05 16.90
CA ALA A 60 -1.14 -26.76 17.82
C ALA A 60 -2.09 -25.83 18.60
N TRP A 61 -1.65 -24.61 18.91
CA TRP A 61 -2.46 -23.58 19.59
C TRP A 61 -3.45 -22.84 18.68
N GLN A 62 -3.33 -23.00 17.36
CA GLN A 62 -4.20 -22.38 16.35
C GLN A 62 -5.29 -23.35 15.85
N GLN A 63 -5.44 -24.49 16.52
CA GLN A 63 -6.39 -25.53 16.19
C GLN A 63 -7.76 -25.20 16.77
N GLU A 64 -8.73 -24.91 15.90
CA GLU A 64 -10.13 -24.78 16.28
C GLU A 64 -10.81 -26.15 16.16
N GLY A 65 -11.01 -26.84 17.29
CA GLY A 65 -11.78 -28.10 17.37
C GLY A 65 -10.97 -29.41 17.34
N ARG A 66 -11.67 -30.55 17.45
CA ARG A 66 -11.07 -31.91 17.44
C ARG A 66 -10.83 -32.39 16.01
N GLY A 67 -9.66 -32.99 15.74
CA GLY A 67 -9.33 -33.60 14.46
C GLY A 67 -7.90 -33.30 13.99
N ARG A 68 -7.60 -33.64 12.72
CA ARG A 68 -6.33 -33.29 12.07
C ARG A 68 -6.26 -31.77 11.89
N PRO A 69 -5.15 -31.09 12.24
CA PRO A 69 -5.02 -29.64 12.10
C PRO A 69 -5.37 -29.16 10.69
N ALA A 70 -6.23 -28.14 10.58
CA ALA A 70 -6.60 -27.56 9.31
C ALA A 70 -5.40 -26.87 8.66
N LYS A 71 -5.19 -27.11 7.36
CA LYS A 71 -4.17 -26.37 6.59
C LYS A 71 -4.52 -24.89 6.55
N ARG A 72 -3.53 -24.05 6.80
CA ARG A 72 -3.61 -22.59 6.60
C ARG A 72 -2.85 -22.25 5.33
N TYR A 73 -3.42 -21.34 4.56
CA TYR A 73 -2.93 -20.91 3.27
C TYR A 73 -2.49 -19.46 3.37
N GLN A 74 -1.40 -19.13 2.69
CA GLN A 74 -0.88 -17.78 2.55
C GLN A 74 -0.25 -17.61 1.18
N LEU A 75 -0.19 -16.38 0.68
CA LEU A 75 0.58 -16.09 -0.53
C LEU A 75 2.08 -16.22 -0.25
N THR A 76 2.79 -16.79 -1.22
CA THR A 76 4.26 -16.75 -1.30
C THR A 76 4.71 -15.35 -1.69
N SER A 77 6.02 -15.08 -1.64
CA SER A 77 6.59 -13.84 -2.19
C SER A 77 6.29 -13.70 -3.69
N ALA A 78 6.45 -14.78 -4.47
CA ALA A 78 6.16 -14.81 -5.90
C ALA A 78 4.67 -14.56 -6.22
N GLY A 79 3.75 -15.06 -5.40
CA GLY A 79 2.33 -14.81 -5.57
C GLY A 79 1.90 -13.39 -5.24
N ARG A 80 2.60 -12.71 -4.33
CA ARG A 80 2.39 -11.27 -4.05
C ARG A 80 2.87 -10.43 -5.23
N ALA A 81 4.07 -10.70 -5.74
CA ALA A 81 4.66 -9.96 -6.86
C ALA A 81 3.76 -9.98 -8.13
N LYS A 82 3.19 -11.13 -8.50
CA LYS A 82 2.34 -11.23 -9.71
C LYS A 82 1.05 -10.38 -9.69
N LEU A 83 0.56 -10.00 -8.52
CA LEU A 83 -0.68 -9.22 -8.39
C LEU A 83 -0.45 -7.74 -8.61
N GLU A 84 0.79 -7.29 -8.41
CA GLU A 84 1.20 -5.90 -8.47
C GLU A 84 1.54 -5.51 -9.93
N HIS A 85 2.11 -6.41 -10.73
CA HIS A 85 2.74 -6.01 -12.00
C HIS A 85 1.82 -5.64 -13.19
N THR A 86 0.61 -6.21 -13.35
CA THR A 86 -0.16 -5.94 -14.60
C THR A 86 -0.75 -4.52 -14.69
N TYR A 87 -1.11 -3.92 -13.56
CA TYR A 87 -1.60 -2.54 -13.52
C TYR A 87 -0.47 -1.53 -13.50
N ASP A 88 0.64 -1.87 -12.83
CA ASP A 88 1.82 -1.03 -12.78
C ASP A 88 2.49 -0.92 -14.15
N ASP A 89 2.52 -2.00 -14.93
CA ASP A 89 3.03 -1.98 -16.32
C ASP A 89 2.22 -1.01 -17.20
N LEU A 90 0.89 -1.05 -17.10
CA LEU A 90 0.00 -0.14 -17.83
C LEU A 90 0.19 1.31 -17.36
N ALA A 91 0.27 1.54 -16.05
CA ALA A 91 0.46 2.86 -15.47
C ALA A 91 1.81 3.45 -15.89
N SER A 92 2.89 2.68 -15.82
CA SER A 92 4.22 3.08 -16.29
C SER A 92 4.24 3.34 -17.80
N ALA A 93 3.55 2.52 -18.61
CA ALA A 93 3.41 2.78 -20.04
C ALA A 93 2.66 4.09 -20.33
N ALA A 94 1.59 4.38 -19.59
CA ALA A 94 0.84 5.63 -19.71
C ALA A 94 1.69 6.84 -19.30
N MET A 95 2.47 6.74 -18.21
CA MET A 95 3.38 7.79 -17.75
C MET A 95 4.51 8.05 -18.76
N ARG A 96 5.07 7.00 -19.38
CA ARG A 96 6.04 7.15 -20.48
C ARG A 96 5.44 7.89 -21.66
N GLN A 97 4.23 7.53 -22.08
CA GLN A 97 3.52 8.24 -23.15
C GLN A 97 3.20 9.70 -22.78
N LEU A 98 2.82 9.98 -21.53
CA LEU A 98 2.62 11.34 -21.05
C LEU A 98 3.91 12.16 -21.16
N ARG A 99 5.05 11.59 -20.76
CA ARG A 99 6.37 12.22 -20.88
C ARG A 99 6.76 12.46 -22.33
N GLU A 100 6.48 11.51 -23.23
CA GLU A 100 6.76 11.65 -24.67
C GLU A 100 5.96 12.76 -25.33
N ILE A 101 4.66 12.86 -25.02
CA ILE A 101 3.75 13.82 -25.65
C ILE A 101 3.88 15.22 -25.03
N GLY A 102 3.99 15.29 -23.69
CA GLY A 102 3.91 16.52 -22.91
C GLY A 102 5.20 16.97 -22.23
N GLY A 103 6.28 16.20 -22.34
CA GLY A 103 7.56 16.47 -21.66
C GLY A 103 7.51 16.23 -20.15
N GLU A 104 8.60 16.59 -19.46
CA GLU A 104 8.71 16.42 -18.00
C GLU A 104 7.69 17.26 -17.22
N GLU A 105 7.36 18.46 -17.70
CA GLU A 105 6.38 19.32 -17.02
C GLU A 105 4.98 18.70 -16.99
N ALA A 106 4.61 17.89 -17.99
CA ALA A 106 3.35 17.16 -17.96
C ALA A 106 3.34 16.09 -16.85
N VAL A 107 4.48 15.40 -16.64
CA VAL A 107 4.65 14.43 -15.55
C VAL A 107 4.58 15.12 -14.19
N ARG A 108 5.30 16.23 -13.99
CA ARG A 108 5.26 17.03 -12.75
C ARG A 108 3.86 17.55 -12.46
N THR A 109 3.18 18.07 -13.48
CA THR A 109 1.80 18.56 -13.35
C THR A 109 0.84 17.44 -12.95
N PHE A 110 0.98 16.25 -13.56
CA PHE A 110 0.17 15.10 -13.21
C PHE A 110 0.44 14.65 -11.76
N ALA A 111 1.70 14.50 -11.38
CA ALA A 111 2.11 14.11 -10.04
C ALA A 111 1.54 15.06 -8.98
N ARG A 112 1.64 16.37 -9.23
CA ARG A 112 1.10 17.41 -8.35
C ARG A 112 -0.42 17.32 -8.22
N ARG A 113 -1.15 17.28 -9.34
CA ARG A 113 -2.62 17.14 -9.31
C ARG A 113 -3.09 15.89 -8.58
N ARG A 114 -2.37 14.79 -8.73
CA ARG A 114 -2.68 13.53 -8.06
C ARG A 114 -2.60 13.68 -6.56
N ILE A 115 -1.49 14.22 -6.02
CA ILE A 115 -1.37 14.36 -4.57
C ILE A 115 -2.32 15.43 -4.01
N ASP A 116 -2.52 16.55 -4.73
CA ASP A 116 -3.48 17.58 -4.32
C ASP A 116 -4.89 17.02 -4.18
N THR A 117 -5.28 16.10 -5.07
CA THR A 117 -6.56 15.41 -4.99
C THR A 117 -6.66 14.57 -3.71
N ILE A 118 -5.60 13.82 -3.38
CA ILE A 118 -5.55 12.98 -2.18
C ILE A 118 -5.62 13.85 -0.91
N LEU A 119 -4.91 14.97 -0.88
CA LEU A 119 -4.82 15.85 0.29
C LEU A 119 -5.90 16.95 0.31
N SER A 120 -6.85 16.95 -0.64
CA SER A 120 -7.84 18.03 -0.80
C SER A 120 -8.74 18.25 0.44
N GLY A 121 -8.91 17.24 1.28
CA GLY A 121 -9.67 17.32 2.54
C GLY A 121 -8.84 17.63 3.78
N VAL A 122 -7.52 17.83 3.64
CA VAL A 122 -6.62 18.08 4.76
C VAL A 122 -6.54 19.59 5.04
N GLU A 123 -6.66 19.96 6.31
CA GLU A 123 -6.56 21.36 6.72
C GLU A 123 -5.12 21.85 6.57
N HIS A 124 -4.94 22.98 5.90
CA HIS A 124 -3.64 23.64 5.79
C HIS A 124 -3.34 24.39 7.09
N VAL A 125 -2.13 24.24 7.59
CA VAL A 125 -1.66 24.90 8.81
C VAL A 125 -0.36 25.64 8.55
N ASP A 126 -0.14 26.77 9.22
CA ASP A 126 1.09 27.58 9.10
C ASP A 126 2.14 27.18 10.14
N GLY A 127 2.43 25.89 10.24
CA GLY A 127 3.34 25.37 11.27
C GLY A 127 2.76 25.39 12.70
N GLY A 128 3.61 25.22 13.70
CA GLY A 128 3.25 25.34 15.11
C GLY A 128 2.37 24.21 15.66
N GLU A 129 1.42 24.57 16.53
CA GLU A 129 0.63 23.61 17.32
C GLU A 129 -0.30 22.70 16.47
N GLY A 130 -0.65 23.13 15.26
CA GLY A 130 -1.51 22.38 14.34
C GLY A 130 -0.81 21.29 13.53
N VAL A 131 0.53 21.32 13.45
CA VAL A 131 1.33 20.45 12.55
C VAL A 131 1.10 18.98 12.83
N GLU A 132 1.04 18.58 14.09
CA GLU A 132 0.87 17.17 14.43
C GLU A 132 -0.52 16.65 14.06
N ALA A 133 -1.56 17.46 14.29
CA ALA A 133 -2.92 17.12 13.92
C ALA A 133 -3.06 17.02 12.39
N ALA A 134 -2.50 17.98 11.66
CA ALA A 134 -2.46 17.96 10.19
C ALA A 134 -1.66 16.76 9.65
N ALA A 135 -0.54 16.39 10.28
CA ALA A 135 0.20 15.17 9.91
C ALA A 135 -0.64 13.90 10.09
N GLY A 136 -1.47 13.85 11.14
CA GLY A 136 -2.48 12.81 11.33
C GLY A 136 -3.50 12.76 10.19
N GLN A 137 -4.06 13.91 9.80
CA GLN A 137 -5.00 14.01 8.68
C GLN A 137 -4.36 13.59 7.34
N ILE A 138 -3.09 13.95 7.10
CA ILE A 138 -2.33 13.48 5.94
C ILE A 138 -2.24 11.96 5.93
N ALA A 139 -1.92 11.34 7.09
CA ALA A 139 -1.82 9.88 7.18
C ALA A 139 -3.17 9.19 6.92
N GLU A 140 -4.28 9.76 7.39
CA GLU A 140 -5.62 9.27 7.09
C GLU A 140 -5.95 9.36 5.59
N ALA A 141 -5.68 10.51 4.97
CA ALA A 141 -5.91 10.74 3.54
C ALA A 141 -5.09 9.79 2.66
N LEU A 142 -3.80 9.63 2.96
CA LEU A 142 -2.91 8.70 2.26
C LEU A 142 -3.34 7.24 2.48
N SER A 143 -3.78 6.89 3.68
CA SER A 143 -4.31 5.55 3.96
C SER A 143 -5.58 5.25 3.16
N ALA A 144 -6.49 6.22 3.03
CA ALA A 144 -7.66 6.10 2.17
C ALA A 144 -7.29 5.95 0.69
N ALA A 145 -6.17 6.54 0.26
CA ALA A 145 -5.58 6.36 -1.07
C ALA A 145 -4.73 5.08 -1.21
N GLY A 146 -4.67 4.23 -0.17
CA GLY A 146 -4.02 2.91 -0.21
C GLY A 146 -2.56 2.88 0.26
N PHE A 147 -2.02 3.92 0.88
CA PHE A 147 -0.61 3.99 1.30
C PHE A 147 -0.31 3.37 2.69
N ALA A 148 -1.33 2.82 3.38
CA ALA A 148 -1.19 2.23 4.73
C ALA A 148 -0.28 3.08 5.65
N THR A 149 -0.73 4.29 5.96
CA THR A 149 0.11 5.34 6.55
C THR A 149 -0.17 5.52 8.04
N THR A 150 0.89 5.68 8.83
CA THR A 150 0.82 5.92 10.27
C THR A 150 1.64 7.14 10.65
N THR A 151 1.31 7.78 11.77
CA THR A 151 2.17 8.81 12.39
C THR A 151 2.79 8.31 13.69
N ALA A 152 4.01 8.78 13.99
CA ALA A 152 4.69 8.50 15.24
C ALA A 152 5.48 9.74 15.71
N ARG A 153 5.31 10.14 16.98
CA ARG A 153 6.20 11.13 17.59
C ARG A 153 7.60 10.56 17.73
N VAL A 154 8.60 11.36 17.36
CA VAL A 154 10.01 11.02 17.54
C VAL A 154 10.70 12.08 18.40
N GLY A 155 11.40 11.60 19.43
CA GLY A 155 12.27 12.42 20.28
C GLY A 155 13.67 12.54 19.69
N GLY A 156 14.44 13.54 20.14
CA GLY A 156 15.80 13.78 19.67
C GLY A 156 16.18 15.27 19.76
N PRO A 157 17.36 15.67 19.23
CA PRO A 157 17.80 17.06 19.19
C PRO A 157 16.82 17.97 18.43
N VAL A 158 16.15 17.41 17.42
CA VAL A 158 15.01 18.01 16.71
C VAL A 158 13.82 17.08 16.90
N GLY A 159 12.95 17.42 17.85
CA GLY A 159 11.71 16.67 18.08
C GLY A 159 10.74 16.87 16.92
N GLY A 160 9.96 15.85 16.60
CA GLY A 160 9.02 15.93 15.49
C GLY A 160 8.01 14.78 15.45
N VAL A 161 7.25 14.75 14.36
CA VAL A 161 6.40 13.63 13.99
C VAL A 161 6.94 13.02 12.71
N GLN A 162 6.89 11.69 12.60
CA GLN A 162 7.18 10.97 11.37
C GLN A 162 5.88 10.48 10.75
N ILE A 163 5.73 10.70 9.45
CA ILE A 163 4.69 10.10 8.62
C ILE A 163 5.35 8.90 7.92
N CYS A 164 4.87 7.70 8.23
CA CYS A 164 5.42 6.45 7.71
C CYS A 164 4.39 5.75 6.83
N GLN A 165 4.70 5.57 5.54
CA GLN A 165 3.88 4.83 4.59
C GLN A 165 4.44 3.41 4.47
N HIS A 166 3.69 2.42 4.93
CA HIS A 166 4.11 1.01 4.93
C HIS A 166 3.74 0.28 3.62
N HIS A 167 3.03 0.98 2.74
CA HIS A 167 2.70 0.52 1.39
C HIS A 167 2.71 1.73 0.45
N CYS A 168 3.15 1.56 -0.79
CA CYS A 168 3.04 2.59 -1.81
C CYS A 168 2.39 1.97 -3.04
N PRO A 169 1.14 2.33 -3.38
CA PRO A 169 0.42 1.74 -4.52
C PRO A 169 0.99 2.16 -5.88
N VAL A 170 2.02 3.01 -5.90
CA VAL A 170 2.68 3.49 -7.11
C VAL A 170 4.20 3.32 -7.02
N SER A 171 4.72 2.47 -6.11
CA SER A 171 6.18 2.33 -5.91
C SER A 171 6.90 1.96 -7.20
N HIS A 172 6.37 1.01 -7.96
CA HIS A 172 7.00 0.57 -9.21
C HIS A 172 6.98 1.65 -10.30
N VAL A 173 5.93 2.47 -10.34
CA VAL A 173 5.87 3.64 -11.24
C VAL A 173 6.87 4.71 -10.77
N ALA A 174 6.95 4.94 -9.46
CA ALA A 174 7.82 5.95 -8.86
C ALA A 174 9.32 5.63 -8.98
N GLU A 175 9.69 4.36 -9.22
CA GLU A 175 11.06 3.96 -9.58
C GLU A 175 11.52 4.61 -10.90
N GLU A 176 10.62 4.75 -11.88
CA GLU A 176 10.93 5.42 -13.16
C GLU A 176 10.55 6.92 -13.15
N PHE A 177 9.57 7.29 -12.34
CA PHE A 177 8.99 8.64 -12.28
C PHE A 177 9.07 9.23 -10.86
N PRO A 178 10.28 9.65 -10.40
CA PRO A 178 10.50 10.17 -9.05
C PRO A 178 9.72 11.45 -8.75
N GLU A 179 9.22 12.16 -9.78
CA GLU A 179 8.36 13.35 -9.64
C GLU A 179 7.10 13.05 -8.81
N LEU A 180 6.63 11.79 -8.78
CA LEU A 180 5.54 11.35 -7.90
C LEU A 180 5.89 11.50 -6.41
N CYS A 181 7.09 11.09 -6.03
CA CYS A 181 7.59 11.19 -4.66
C CYS A 181 7.91 12.64 -4.28
N GLU A 182 8.49 13.40 -5.22
CA GLU A 182 8.83 14.81 -5.02
C GLU A 182 7.58 15.67 -4.83
N ALA A 183 6.57 15.49 -5.68
CA ALA A 183 5.29 16.18 -5.56
C ALA A 183 4.60 15.84 -4.24
N GLU A 184 4.64 14.57 -3.80
CA GLU A 184 4.11 14.16 -2.52
C GLU A 184 4.78 14.90 -1.34
N GLN A 185 6.12 14.93 -1.32
CA GLN A 185 6.87 15.63 -0.28
C GLN A 185 6.56 17.13 -0.27
N GLN A 186 6.50 17.75 -1.45
CA GLN A 186 6.22 19.19 -1.58
C GLN A 186 4.81 19.53 -1.11
N ALA A 187 3.81 18.73 -1.47
CA ALA A 187 2.43 18.94 -1.02
C ALA A 187 2.30 18.77 0.49
N MET A 188 2.99 17.80 1.10
CA MET A 188 3.04 17.67 2.56
C MET A 188 3.63 18.92 3.22
N ALA A 189 4.74 19.45 2.69
CA ALA A 189 5.38 20.65 3.22
C ALA A 189 4.44 21.87 3.19
N GLU A 190 3.70 22.03 2.09
CA GLU A 190 2.73 23.13 1.91
C GLU A 190 1.53 23.01 2.85
N VAL A 191 0.95 21.81 2.97
CA VAL A 191 -0.16 21.55 3.90
C VAL A 191 0.24 21.80 5.35
N LEU A 192 1.47 21.43 5.72
CA LEU A 192 1.97 21.54 7.09
C LEU A 192 2.58 22.92 7.40
N GLY A 193 2.78 23.77 6.40
CA GLY A 193 3.40 25.10 6.56
C GLY A 193 4.81 25.05 7.13
N THR A 194 5.50 23.92 6.98
CA THR A 194 6.85 23.71 7.52
C THR A 194 7.65 22.79 6.59
N HIS A 195 8.97 22.84 6.70
CA HIS A 195 9.83 21.94 5.96
C HIS A 195 9.59 20.49 6.39
N VAL A 196 9.60 19.56 5.43
CA VAL A 196 9.59 18.13 5.69
C VAL A 196 10.77 17.45 5.02
N GLN A 197 11.33 16.44 5.68
CA GLN A 197 12.49 15.72 5.20
C GLN A 197 12.14 14.26 4.91
N ARG A 198 12.23 13.84 3.65
CA ARG A 198 12.15 12.43 3.27
C ARG A 198 13.43 11.71 3.72
N LEU A 199 13.28 10.68 4.55
CA LEU A 199 14.39 9.89 5.11
C LEU A 199 14.58 8.56 4.40
N ALA A 200 13.50 7.96 3.89
CA ALA A 200 13.48 6.66 3.24
C ALA A 200 12.32 6.60 2.25
N THR A 201 12.43 5.76 1.21
CA THR A 201 11.40 5.56 0.19
C THR A 201 11.34 4.12 -0.30
N ILE A 202 10.13 3.57 -0.38
CA ILE A 202 9.90 2.22 -0.94
C ILE A 202 10.43 2.11 -2.38
N ALA A 203 10.30 3.17 -3.19
CA ALA A 203 10.82 3.21 -4.56
C ALA A 203 12.36 3.07 -4.65
N ASN A 204 13.09 3.36 -3.57
CA ASN A 204 14.53 3.13 -3.49
C ASN A 204 14.89 1.78 -2.83
N GLY A 205 13.90 0.92 -2.59
CA GLY A 205 14.08 -0.40 -1.96
C GLY A 205 13.99 -0.41 -0.44
N ASP A 206 13.61 0.70 0.21
CA ASP A 206 13.36 0.71 1.65
C ASP A 206 12.06 -0.03 2.02
N PHE A 207 11.96 -0.49 3.27
CA PHE A 207 10.76 -1.18 3.75
C PHE A 207 9.54 -0.27 3.94
N ALA A 208 9.76 1.06 4.04
CA ALA A 208 8.71 2.05 4.20
C ALA A 208 9.19 3.42 3.72
N CYS A 209 8.26 4.26 3.24
CA CYS A 209 8.58 5.68 3.07
C CYS A 209 8.48 6.36 4.42
N THR A 210 9.52 7.08 4.83
CA THR A 210 9.53 7.83 6.10
C THR A 210 9.76 9.29 5.83
N THR A 211 8.82 10.15 6.24
CA THR A 211 8.95 11.60 6.16
C THR A 211 8.97 12.18 7.57
N HIS A 212 10.03 12.91 7.91
CA HIS A 212 10.15 13.61 9.18
C HIS A 212 9.60 15.04 9.06
N VAL A 213 8.78 15.42 10.03
CA VAL A 213 8.18 16.75 10.16
C VAL A 213 8.59 17.32 11.53
N PRO A 214 9.35 18.43 11.58
CA PRO A 214 9.74 19.06 12.82
C PRO A 214 8.52 19.73 13.49
N LEU A 215 8.36 19.53 14.80
CA LEU A 215 7.29 20.16 15.60
C LEU A 215 7.74 21.43 16.33
N SER A 216 9.06 21.67 16.39
CA SER A 216 9.64 22.91 16.90
C SER A 216 10.15 23.76 15.74
N PRO A 217 10.09 25.10 15.81
CA PRO A 217 10.77 25.94 14.84
C PRO A 217 12.26 25.60 14.86
N ALA A 218 12.82 25.24 13.71
CA ALA A 218 14.26 25.09 13.55
C ALA A 218 14.91 26.47 13.73
N GLY A 219 15.30 26.81 14.96
CA GLY A 219 16.15 27.95 15.30
C GLY A 219 15.49 29.33 15.16
N ARG A 220 15.44 30.06 16.27
CA ARG A 220 15.65 31.51 16.26
C ARG A 220 17.15 31.77 16.43
#